data_AF-A0A350PF82-F1
#
_entry.id   AF-A0A350PF82-F1
#
_cell.length_a   1.000
_cell.length_b   1.000
_cell.length_c   1.000
_cell.angle_alpha   90.00
_cell.angle_beta   90.00
_cell.angle_gamma   90.00
#
_symmetry.space_group_name_H-M   'P 1'
#
loop_
_entity.id
_entity.type
_entity.pdbx_description
1 polymer ?
#
loop_
_entity_poly.entity_id
_entity_poly.type
_entity_poly.pdbx_seq_one_letter_code
_entity_poly.pdbx_strand_id
1 'polypeptide(L)'
;MELIPEWAPNIHPLLVHFPIGIIILAALMNFISLFIPEEWWDEKKNTIIYIIGSVSAIGVYYSGKSAADSVFLPTEAQTVLNDHADWALWLVWFFIAYAIVRIGLHYFKLFEKSITKYVAFVAVLPGIFLLYETGEHGAEMVFGYGAGTGQLLEQEEVSPDLTDSNPASSESSFTQKENGDWFWEMNENAVTDLIGNFHWTGGSVNELNPEVAASNSTQYLKLSINEGSNTFVTHNNYQNVQVDYYI
;
A
#
# COMPACT_ATOMS: atom_id res chain seq x y z
N MET A 1 -4.43 29.01 3.53
CA MET A 1 -5.01 28.49 2.28
C MET A 1 -4.65 27.02 2.24
N GLU A 2 -5.61 26.14 2.52
CA GLU A 2 -5.40 24.71 2.29
C GLU A 2 -5.15 24.49 0.80
N LEU A 3 -4.07 23.78 0.48
CA LEU A 3 -3.65 23.48 -0.90
C LEU A 3 -4.35 22.23 -1.43
N ILE A 4 -5.22 21.61 -0.64
CA ILE A 4 -5.92 20.36 -0.95
C ILE A 4 -7.42 20.66 -0.96
N PRO A 5 -8.17 20.28 -2.01
CA PRO A 5 -9.62 20.42 -2.02
C PRO A 5 -10.27 19.63 -0.88
N GLU A 6 -11.34 20.15 -0.27
CA GLU A 6 -12.05 19.49 0.85
C GLU A 6 -12.55 18.07 0.53
N TRP A 7 -12.78 17.76 -0.74
CA TRP A 7 -13.22 16.44 -1.19
C TRP A 7 -12.08 15.42 -1.36
N ALA A 8 -10.82 15.86 -1.37
CA ALA A 8 -9.67 15.00 -1.65
C ALA A 8 -9.02 14.51 -0.35
N PRO A 9 -8.99 13.19 -0.07
CA PRO A 9 -8.37 12.67 1.16
C PRO A 9 -6.88 12.99 1.26
N ASN A 10 -6.19 13.04 0.12
CA ASN A 10 -4.81 13.48 0.00
C ASN A 10 -4.51 13.90 -1.45
N ILE A 11 -3.35 14.52 -1.67
CA ILE A 11 -2.97 15.05 -2.99
C ILE A 11 -2.36 14.00 -3.93
N HIS A 12 -1.98 12.81 -3.43
CA HIS A 12 -1.19 11.85 -4.18
C HIS A 12 -1.88 11.35 -5.47
N PRO A 13 -3.16 10.90 -5.44
CA PRO A 13 -3.89 10.50 -6.66
C PRO A 13 -4.00 11.60 -7.72
N LEU A 14 -3.89 12.87 -7.35
CA LEU A 14 -3.86 13.96 -8.32
C LEU A 14 -2.48 14.03 -8.99
N LEU A 15 -1.41 13.85 -8.21
CA LEU A 15 -0.04 13.97 -8.70
C LEU A 15 0.44 12.78 -9.55
N VAL A 16 -0.09 11.58 -9.37
CA VAL A 16 0.36 10.38 -10.12
C VAL A 16 0.23 10.53 -11.65
N HIS A 17 -0.68 11.37 -12.13
CA HIS A 17 -0.90 11.60 -13.57
C HIS A 17 0.33 12.22 -14.25
N PHE A 18 1.15 12.99 -13.53
CA PHE A 18 2.32 13.65 -14.10
C PHE A 18 3.40 12.63 -14.54
N PRO A 19 3.98 11.78 -13.67
CA PRO A 19 4.95 10.79 -14.10
C PRO A 19 4.36 9.82 -15.12
N ILE A 20 3.11 9.38 -14.96
CA ILE A 20 2.45 8.47 -15.92
C ILE A 20 2.42 9.09 -17.31
N GLY A 21 1.84 10.29 -17.46
CA GLY A 21 1.72 10.96 -18.75
C GLY A 21 3.08 11.33 -19.35
N ILE A 22 3.99 11.87 -18.55
CA ILE A 22 5.29 12.35 -19.03
C ILE A 22 6.20 11.20 -19.47
N ILE A 23 6.25 10.09 -18.72
CA ILE A 23 7.09 8.95 -19.04
C ILE A 23 6.55 8.20 -20.27
N ILE A 24 5.22 7.99 -20.35
CA ILE A 24 4.60 7.38 -21.53
C ILE A 24 4.84 8.25 -22.77
N LEU A 25 4.67 9.56 -22.66
CA LEU A 25 4.98 10.50 -23.74
C LEU A 25 6.47 10.45 -24.13
N ALA A 26 7.39 10.37 -23.16
CA ALA A 26 8.82 10.25 -23.42
C ALA A 26 9.15 8.98 -24.20
N ALA A 27 8.58 7.83 -23.82
CA ALA A 27 8.77 6.57 -24.52
C ALA A 27 8.18 6.58 -25.94
N LEU A 28 6.99 7.16 -26.10
CA LEU A 28 6.36 7.33 -27.41
C LEU A 28 7.20 8.24 -28.32
N MET A 29 7.62 9.40 -27.82
CA MET A 29 8.47 10.32 -28.58
C MET A 29 9.84 9.72 -28.89
N ASN A 30 10.40 8.91 -28.00
CA ASN A 30 11.64 8.19 -28.25
C ASN A 30 11.46 7.11 -29.33
N PHE A 31 10.32 6.43 -29.38
CA PHE A 31 10.02 5.52 -30.47
C PHE A 31 9.88 6.26 -31.81
N ILE A 32 9.10 7.35 -31.82
CA ILE A 32 8.86 8.17 -33.02
C ILE A 32 10.17 8.76 -33.55
N SER A 33 11.10 9.18 -32.68
CA SER A 33 12.40 9.74 -33.06
C SER A 33 13.30 8.77 -33.83
N LEU A 34 13.00 7.47 -33.83
CA LEU A 34 13.69 6.48 -34.67
C LEU A 34 13.32 6.61 -36.16
N PHE A 35 12.17 7.21 -36.47
CA PHE A 35 11.63 7.29 -37.83
C PHE A 35 11.57 8.71 -38.40
N ILE A 36 11.66 9.74 -37.55
CA ILE A 36 11.59 11.14 -37.99
C ILE A 36 12.98 11.81 -38.01
N PRO A 37 13.18 12.85 -38.84
CA PRO A 37 14.45 13.57 -38.90
C PRO A 37 14.77 14.30 -37.59
N GLU A 38 16.07 14.38 -37.25
CA GLU A 38 16.54 15.06 -36.02
C GLU A 38 16.19 16.55 -35.96
N GLU A 39 16.05 17.21 -37.11
CA GLU A 39 15.61 18.60 -37.22
C GLU A 39 14.25 18.83 -36.54
N TRP A 40 13.35 17.85 -36.64
CA TRP A 40 12.05 17.86 -35.97
C TRP A 40 12.19 17.43 -34.50
N TRP A 41 12.89 16.33 -34.26
CA TRP A 41 13.00 15.76 -32.92
C TRP A 41 14.32 15.02 -32.71
N ASP A 42 15.13 15.51 -31.78
CA ASP A 42 16.45 14.98 -31.46
C ASP A 42 16.47 14.30 -30.08
N GLU A 43 17.53 13.52 -29.83
CA GLU A 43 17.65 12.76 -28.58
C GLU A 43 17.84 13.64 -27.34
N LYS A 44 18.16 14.93 -27.50
CA LYS A 44 18.19 15.90 -26.39
C LYS A 44 16.79 16.16 -25.85
N LYS A 45 15.79 16.36 -26.74
CA LYS A 45 14.39 16.53 -26.34
C LYS A 45 13.89 15.30 -25.58
N ASN A 46 14.15 14.09 -26.10
CA ASN A 46 13.83 12.85 -25.38
C ASN A 46 14.46 12.83 -23.98
N THR A 47 15.75 13.13 -23.86
CA THR A 47 16.45 13.15 -22.57
C THR A 47 15.84 14.16 -21.59
N ILE A 48 15.47 15.35 -22.06
CA ILE A 48 14.82 16.37 -21.21
C ILE A 48 13.49 15.85 -20.66
N ILE A 49 12.64 15.24 -21.49
CA ILE A 49 11.34 14.72 -21.03
C ILE A 49 11.55 13.57 -20.03
N TYR A 50 12.51 12.66 -20.26
CA TYR A 50 12.84 11.62 -19.27
C TYR A 50 13.36 12.19 -17.94
N ILE A 51 14.15 13.27 -17.97
CA ILE A 51 14.58 13.95 -16.73
C ILE A 51 13.37 14.53 -16.00
N ILE A 52 12.46 15.22 -16.71
CA ILE A 52 11.25 15.78 -16.11
C ILE A 52 10.36 14.67 -15.53
N GLY A 53 10.18 13.56 -16.26
CA GLY A 53 9.43 12.40 -15.80
C GLY A 53 10.06 11.72 -14.58
N SER A 54 11.39 11.61 -14.55
CA SER A 54 12.13 11.10 -13.39
C SER A 54 11.95 12.00 -12.17
N VAL A 55 12.07 13.33 -12.33
CA VAL A 55 11.86 14.29 -11.24
C VAL A 55 10.43 14.27 -10.73
N SER A 56 9.43 14.17 -11.62
CA SER A 56 8.03 14.07 -11.19
C SER A 56 7.75 12.75 -10.48
N ALA A 57 8.33 11.62 -10.93
CA ALA A 57 8.21 10.33 -10.25
C ALA A 57 8.79 10.38 -8.83
N ILE A 58 9.93 11.04 -8.62
CA ILE A 58 10.51 11.26 -7.28
C ILE A 58 9.51 12.04 -6.40
N GLY A 59 8.96 13.14 -6.90
CA GLY A 59 7.98 13.95 -6.15
C GLY A 59 6.73 13.16 -5.78
N VAL A 60 6.22 12.34 -6.71
CA VAL A 60 5.04 11.49 -6.50
C VAL A 60 5.31 10.34 -5.54
N TYR A 61 6.50 9.75 -5.57
CA TYR A 61 6.88 8.71 -4.62
C TYR A 61 6.83 9.22 -3.17
N TYR A 62 7.37 10.42 -2.92
CA TYR A 62 7.30 11.01 -1.58
C TYR A 62 5.89 11.45 -1.19
N SER A 63 5.07 11.92 -2.14
CA SER A 63 3.65 12.19 -1.85
C SER A 63 2.89 10.90 -1.52
N GLY A 64 3.24 9.77 -2.15
CA GLY A 64 2.67 8.45 -1.87
C GLY A 64 3.05 7.94 -0.48
N LYS A 65 4.32 8.06 -0.10
CA LYS A 65 4.79 7.80 1.28
C LYS A 65 3.98 8.59 2.31
N SER A 66 3.77 9.88 2.06
CA SER A 66 2.96 10.74 2.94
C SER A 66 1.49 10.34 2.99
N ALA A 67 0.93 9.84 1.87
CA ALA A 67 -0.46 9.41 1.77
C ALA A 67 -0.71 8.04 2.41
N ALA A 68 0.29 7.14 2.39
CA ALA A 68 0.19 5.81 3.00
C ALA A 68 -0.12 5.90 4.50
N ASP A 69 0.44 6.90 5.18
CA ASP A 69 0.21 7.13 6.62
C ASP A 69 -1.10 7.89 6.90
N SER A 70 -1.76 8.44 5.87
CA SER A 70 -2.93 9.32 6.02
C SER A 70 -4.26 8.65 5.66
N VAL A 71 -4.23 7.43 5.11
CA VAL A 71 -5.42 6.73 4.63
C VAL A 71 -5.56 5.40 5.36
N PHE A 72 -6.74 5.16 5.93
CA PHE A 72 -7.08 3.84 6.44
C PHE A 72 -7.34 2.88 5.27
N LEU A 73 -6.67 1.74 5.29
CA LEU A 73 -6.85 0.66 4.32
C LEU A 73 -7.15 -0.64 5.06
N PRO A 74 -8.10 -1.45 4.57
CA PRO A 74 -8.36 -2.78 5.13
C PRO A 74 -7.11 -3.65 5.06
N THR A 75 -6.98 -4.62 5.97
CA THR A 75 -5.75 -5.41 6.12
C THR A 75 -5.34 -6.11 4.82
N GLU A 76 -6.31 -6.56 4.03
CA GLU A 76 -6.11 -7.22 2.74
C GLU A 76 -5.47 -6.28 1.71
N ALA A 77 -5.75 -4.97 1.80
CA ALA A 77 -5.17 -3.95 0.92
C ALA A 77 -3.75 -3.54 1.32
N GLN A 78 -3.28 -3.89 2.52
CA GLN A 78 -1.93 -3.54 2.99
C GLN A 78 -0.84 -4.24 2.17
N THR A 79 -1.07 -5.47 1.73
CA THR A 79 -0.14 -6.17 0.83
C THR A 79 -0.04 -5.45 -0.51
N VAL A 80 -1.18 -5.07 -1.09
CA VAL A 80 -1.22 -4.33 -2.37
C VAL A 80 -0.57 -2.94 -2.24
N LEU A 81 -0.75 -2.26 -1.12
CA LEU A 81 -0.06 -0.99 -0.83
C LEU A 81 1.47 -1.17 -0.80
N ASN A 82 1.95 -2.22 -0.13
CA ASN A 82 3.39 -2.50 -0.08
C ASN A 82 3.93 -2.84 -1.47
N ASP A 83 3.25 -3.67 -2.25
CA ASP A 83 3.64 -4.00 -3.62
C ASP A 83 3.67 -2.74 -4.49
N HIS A 84 2.64 -1.89 -4.40
CA HIS A 84 2.61 -0.58 -5.08
C HIS A 84 3.82 0.29 -4.71
N ALA A 85 4.14 0.39 -3.42
CA ALA A 85 5.26 1.20 -2.92
C ALA A 85 6.62 0.64 -3.38
N ASP A 86 6.79 -0.68 -3.40
CA ASP A 86 8.00 -1.35 -3.86
C ASP A 86 8.20 -1.15 -5.37
N TRP A 87 7.16 -1.37 -6.19
CA TRP A 87 7.21 -1.08 -7.63
C TRP A 87 7.50 0.39 -7.90
N ALA A 88 6.90 1.32 -7.14
CA ALA A 88 7.18 2.75 -7.25
C ALA A 88 8.64 3.09 -6.91
N LEU A 89 9.23 2.44 -5.90
CA LEU A 89 10.63 2.61 -5.55
C LEU A 89 11.56 2.15 -6.69
N TRP A 90 11.31 0.96 -7.25
CA TRP A 90 12.06 0.44 -8.39
C TRP A 90 11.93 1.35 -9.62
N LEU A 91 10.71 1.84 -9.91
CA LEU A 91 10.41 2.78 -10.98
C LEU A 91 11.25 4.06 -10.84
N VAL A 92 11.28 4.67 -9.66
CA VAL A 92 12.03 5.90 -9.38
C VAL A 92 13.52 5.67 -9.63
N TRP A 93 14.10 4.61 -9.04
CA TRP A 93 15.53 4.32 -9.22
C TRP A 93 15.89 4.01 -10.67
N PHE A 94 15.02 3.28 -11.37
CA PHE A 94 15.19 2.99 -12.78
C PHE A 94 15.25 4.28 -13.60
N PHE A 95 14.30 5.19 -13.45
CA PHE A 95 14.26 6.42 -14.25
C PHE A 95 15.34 7.44 -13.86
N ILE A 96 15.78 7.46 -12.60
CA ILE A 96 17.00 8.19 -12.19
C ILE A 96 18.21 7.65 -12.94
N ALA A 97 18.44 6.34 -12.88
CA ALA A 97 19.58 5.71 -13.54
C ALA A 97 19.52 5.90 -15.06
N TYR A 98 18.34 5.74 -15.67
CA TYR A 98 18.12 5.92 -17.10
C TYR A 98 18.38 7.36 -17.53
N ALA A 99 17.91 8.36 -16.78
CA ALA A 99 18.21 9.77 -17.04
C ALA A 99 19.71 10.06 -16.98
N ILE A 100 20.42 9.54 -15.97
CA ILE A 100 21.88 9.67 -15.83
C ILE A 100 22.61 9.03 -17.02
N VAL A 101 22.23 7.81 -17.41
CA VAL A 101 22.80 7.12 -18.57
C VAL A 101 22.62 7.95 -19.83
N ARG A 102 21.41 8.48 -20.08
CA ARG A 102 21.15 9.34 -21.24
C ARG A 102 21.98 10.63 -21.23
N ILE A 103 22.16 11.26 -20.07
CA ILE A 103 23.05 12.41 -19.93
C ILE A 103 24.49 12.03 -20.30
N GLY A 104 24.97 10.87 -19.83
CA GLY A 104 26.28 10.33 -20.18
C GLY A 104 26.42 10.07 -21.68
N LEU A 105 25.42 9.47 -22.32
CA LEU A 105 25.40 9.23 -23.77
C LEU A 105 25.51 10.53 -24.57
N HIS A 106 24.89 11.63 -24.11
CA HIS A 106 25.05 12.96 -24.70
C HIS A 106 26.46 13.53 -24.47
N TYR A 107 26.97 13.42 -23.25
CA TYR A 107 28.31 13.91 -22.88
C TYR A 107 29.41 13.27 -23.74
N PHE A 108 29.32 11.96 -23.98
CA PHE A 108 30.25 11.21 -24.82
C PHE A 108 29.89 11.22 -26.32
N LYS A 109 28.90 12.02 -26.75
CA LYS A 109 28.41 12.14 -28.14
C LYS A 109 28.03 10.80 -28.78
N LEU A 110 27.59 9.83 -27.98
CA LEU A 110 27.27 8.48 -28.46
C LEU A 110 25.95 8.42 -29.24
N PHE A 111 25.08 9.42 -29.10
CA PHE A 111 23.83 9.53 -29.86
C PHE A 111 24.03 9.85 -31.36
N GLU A 112 25.24 10.25 -31.78
CA GLU A 112 25.60 10.36 -33.21
C GLU A 112 25.57 8.99 -33.92
N LYS A 113 25.68 7.90 -33.16
CA LYS A 113 25.58 6.53 -33.69
C LYS A 113 24.13 6.07 -33.63
N SER A 114 23.55 5.69 -34.78
CA SER A 114 22.16 5.23 -34.86
C SER A 114 21.88 4.05 -33.91
N ILE A 115 22.82 3.12 -33.74
CA ILE A 115 22.67 1.97 -32.83
C ILE A 115 22.36 2.39 -31.39
N THR A 116 22.94 3.50 -30.91
CA THR A 116 22.71 4.01 -29.56
C THR A 116 21.25 4.42 -29.36
N LYS A 117 20.58 4.95 -30.39
CA LYS A 117 19.17 5.33 -30.31
C LYS A 117 18.26 4.12 -30.11
N TYR A 118 18.50 3.06 -30.89
CA TYR A 118 17.77 1.79 -30.75
C TYR A 118 18.01 1.16 -29.37
N VAL A 119 19.26 1.11 -28.92
CA VAL A 119 19.61 0.57 -27.59
C VAL A 119 18.95 1.40 -26.49
N ALA A 120 18.98 2.74 -26.58
CA ALA A 120 18.34 3.61 -25.60
C ALA A 120 16.82 3.41 -25.54
N PHE A 121 16.17 3.19 -26.69
CA PHE A 121 14.74 2.87 -26.74
C PHE A 121 14.43 1.50 -26.13
N VAL A 122 15.13 0.44 -26.52
CA VAL A 122 14.94 -0.89 -25.94
C VAL A 122 15.20 -0.88 -24.43
N ALA A 123 16.21 -0.14 -23.99
CA ALA A 123 16.58 -0.02 -22.59
C ALA A 123 15.50 0.64 -21.71
N VAL A 124 14.55 1.42 -22.27
CA VAL A 124 13.48 2.02 -21.46
C VAL A 124 12.29 1.08 -21.21
N LEU A 125 12.11 0.04 -22.04
CA LEU A 125 10.95 -0.84 -21.97
C LEU A 125 10.73 -1.50 -20.60
N PRO A 126 11.77 -1.95 -19.87
CA PRO A 126 11.60 -2.41 -18.50
C PRO A 126 11.04 -1.33 -17.57
N GLY A 127 11.41 -0.07 -17.75
CA GLY A 127 10.85 1.04 -16.97
C GLY A 127 9.36 1.29 -17.26
N ILE A 128 8.92 1.06 -18.49
CA ILE A 128 7.49 1.12 -18.83
C ILE A 128 6.72 -0.02 -18.16
N PHE A 129 7.32 -1.20 -18.06
CA PHE A 129 6.76 -2.31 -17.30
C PHE A 129 6.66 -1.98 -15.80
N LEU A 130 7.71 -1.40 -15.19
CA LEU A 130 7.66 -0.93 -13.80
C LEU A 130 6.55 0.10 -13.58
N LEU A 131 6.34 1.01 -14.54
CA LEU A 131 5.30 2.02 -14.48
C LEU A 131 3.91 1.37 -14.54
N TYR A 132 3.75 0.36 -15.39
CA TYR A 132 2.53 -0.44 -15.48
C TYR A 132 2.24 -1.14 -14.15
N GLU A 133 3.18 -1.90 -13.60
CA GLU A 133 3.00 -2.62 -12.32
C GLU A 133 2.68 -1.66 -11.16
N THR A 134 3.36 -0.51 -11.10
CA THR A 134 3.04 0.53 -10.11
C THR A 134 1.59 1.02 -10.27
N GLY A 135 1.16 1.27 -11.51
CA GLY A 135 -0.19 1.72 -11.81
C GLY A 135 -1.25 0.66 -11.54
N GLU A 136 -0.98 -0.62 -11.84
CA GLU A 136 -1.88 -1.75 -11.64
C GLU A 136 -2.23 -1.91 -10.15
N HIS A 137 -1.23 -2.00 -9.27
CA HIS A 137 -1.47 -2.11 -7.83
C HIS A 137 -2.12 -0.84 -7.26
N GLY A 138 -1.80 0.34 -7.83
CA GLY A 138 -2.48 1.59 -7.51
C GLY A 138 -3.97 1.56 -7.85
N ALA A 139 -4.31 1.03 -9.01
CA ALA A 139 -5.70 0.85 -9.45
C ALA A 139 -6.41 -0.22 -8.61
N GLU A 140 -5.74 -1.32 -8.26
CA GLU A 140 -6.28 -2.36 -7.39
C GLU A 140 -6.65 -1.82 -6.01
N MET A 141 -5.82 -0.97 -5.40
CA MET A 141 -6.18 -0.30 -4.14
C MET A 141 -7.46 0.52 -4.27
N VAL A 142 -7.61 1.31 -5.34
CA VAL A 142 -8.76 2.21 -5.52
C VAL A 142 -10.03 1.45 -5.89
N PHE A 143 -9.96 0.56 -6.89
CA PHE A 143 -11.13 -0.11 -7.46
C PHE A 143 -11.45 -1.45 -6.79
N GLY A 144 -10.45 -2.15 -6.27
CA GLY A 144 -10.61 -3.41 -5.54
C GLY A 144 -10.94 -3.19 -4.07
N TYR A 145 -10.29 -2.22 -3.43
CA TYR A 145 -10.39 -1.99 -1.99
C TYR A 145 -10.95 -0.62 -1.60
N GLY A 146 -11.37 0.21 -2.56
CA GLY A 146 -12.04 1.49 -2.25
C GLY A 146 -11.13 2.58 -1.72
N ALA A 147 -9.80 2.46 -1.84
CA ALA A 147 -8.85 3.46 -1.36
C ALA A 147 -9.15 4.85 -1.95
N GLY A 148 -9.36 5.84 -1.08
CA GLY A 148 -9.61 7.22 -1.50
C GLY A 148 -10.97 7.49 -2.17
N THR A 149 -11.89 6.52 -2.18
CA THR A 149 -13.25 6.68 -2.75
C THR A 149 -14.27 7.25 -1.75
N GLY A 150 -13.89 7.36 -0.47
CA GLY A 150 -14.79 7.71 0.63
C GLY A 150 -15.61 6.54 1.18
N GLN A 151 -15.74 5.44 0.44
CA GLN A 151 -16.51 4.26 0.87
C GLN A 151 -15.88 3.54 2.07
N LEU A 152 -14.55 3.55 2.17
CA LEU A 152 -13.84 3.01 3.33
C LEU A 152 -14.15 3.78 4.63
N LEU A 153 -14.39 5.09 4.53
CA LEU A 153 -14.77 5.91 5.68
C LEU A 153 -16.24 5.68 6.08
N GLU A 154 -17.12 5.41 5.11
CA GLU A 154 -18.54 5.12 5.35
C GLU A 154 -18.74 3.73 5.97
N GLN A 155 -17.88 2.75 5.65
CA GLN A 155 -17.89 1.42 6.25
C GLN A 155 -17.48 1.43 7.75
N GLU A 156 -16.68 2.42 8.17
CA GLU A 156 -16.31 2.63 9.58
C GLU A 156 -17.47 3.24 10.40
N GLU A 157 -18.34 4.06 9.78
CA GLU A 157 -19.48 4.68 10.48
C GLU A 157 -20.74 3.78 10.56
N VAL A 158 -20.86 2.73 9.74
CA VAL A 158 -22.12 1.97 9.55
C VAL A 158 -22.18 0.62 10.31
N SER A 159 -21.31 0.37 11.30
CA SER A 159 -21.44 -0.83 12.15
C SER A 159 -22.02 -0.57 13.57
N PRO A 160 -23.31 -0.22 13.71
CA PRO A 160 -24.04 -0.36 14.97
C PRO A 160 -25.16 -1.39 14.83
N ASP A 161 -24.87 -2.66 14.57
CA ASP A 161 -25.92 -3.68 14.71
C ASP A 161 -25.39 -5.08 15.02
N LEU A 162 -25.01 -5.30 16.28
CA LEU A 162 -25.10 -6.61 16.95
C LEU A 162 -25.22 -6.38 18.48
N THR A 163 -26.29 -5.71 18.92
CA THR A 163 -26.73 -5.79 20.34
C THR A 163 -28.09 -6.45 20.40
N ASP A 164 -28.09 -7.78 20.38
CA ASP A 164 -29.09 -8.55 21.13
C ASP A 164 -28.58 -9.97 21.39
N SER A 165 -27.79 -10.11 22.46
CA SER A 165 -27.88 -11.27 23.35
C SER A 165 -27.09 -10.98 24.62
N ASN A 166 -27.83 -10.80 25.71
CA ASN A 166 -27.30 -10.75 27.07
C ASN A 166 -27.15 -12.19 27.57
N PRO A 167 -25.94 -12.62 27.98
CA PRO A 167 -25.82 -13.49 29.11
C PRO A 167 -24.94 -12.85 30.18
N ALA A 168 -25.53 -12.71 31.37
CA ALA A 168 -24.93 -12.71 32.69
C ALA A 168 -23.53 -12.07 32.86
N SER A 169 -23.52 -11.01 33.66
CA SER A 169 -22.38 -10.36 34.31
C SER A 169 -21.31 -11.34 34.85
N SER A 170 -20.30 -11.62 34.03
CA SER A 170 -18.96 -11.99 34.48
C SER A 170 -18.02 -10.91 33.96
N GLU A 171 -17.37 -10.16 34.85
CA GLU A 171 -16.48 -9.07 34.43
C GLU A 171 -15.39 -9.61 33.49
N SER A 172 -15.26 -8.97 32.33
CA SER A 172 -14.23 -9.26 31.34
C SER A 172 -12.84 -9.08 31.97
N SER A 173 -11.97 -10.05 31.78
CA SER A 173 -10.56 -9.97 32.18
C SER A 173 -9.72 -9.17 31.20
N PHE A 174 -10.25 -8.93 30.00
CA PHE A 174 -9.67 -8.05 29.02
C PHE A 174 -9.87 -6.59 29.45
N THR A 175 -8.77 -5.90 29.75
CA THR A 175 -8.75 -4.50 30.16
C THR A 175 -7.94 -3.67 29.18
N GLN A 176 -8.57 -2.63 28.63
CA GLN A 176 -7.91 -1.63 27.80
C GLN A 176 -7.60 -0.38 28.63
N LYS A 177 -6.38 0.13 28.51
CA LYS A 177 -5.95 1.40 29.11
C LYS A 177 -6.16 2.55 28.14
N GLU A 178 -6.28 3.76 28.68
CA GLU A 178 -6.50 5.00 27.89
C GLU A 178 -5.38 5.29 26.88
N ASN A 179 -4.17 4.78 27.10
CA ASN A 179 -3.01 4.94 26.21
C ASN A 179 -2.97 3.93 25.05
N GLY A 180 -3.97 3.05 24.92
CA GLY A 180 -4.02 2.02 23.88
C GLY A 180 -3.35 0.69 24.26
N ASP A 181 -2.70 0.59 25.43
CA ASP A 181 -2.25 -0.71 25.93
C ASP A 181 -3.46 -1.55 26.32
N TRP A 182 -3.38 -2.86 26.07
CA TRP A 182 -4.36 -3.81 26.58
C TRP A 182 -3.66 -4.91 27.39
N PHE A 183 -4.39 -5.43 28.36
CA PHE A 183 -3.97 -6.55 29.20
C PHE A 183 -5.10 -7.56 29.23
N TRP A 184 -4.76 -8.83 29.05
CA TRP A 184 -5.72 -9.92 29.08
C TRP A 184 -5.20 -11.07 29.92
N GLU A 185 -5.88 -11.33 31.04
CA GLU A 185 -5.58 -12.46 31.92
C GLU A 185 -6.50 -13.63 31.60
N MET A 186 -5.94 -14.71 31.07
CA MET A 186 -6.72 -15.89 30.70
C MET A 186 -7.39 -16.52 31.92
N ASN A 187 -8.72 -16.55 31.91
CA ASN A 187 -9.52 -17.18 32.96
C ASN A 187 -10.73 -17.96 32.38
N GLU A 188 -11.69 -18.32 33.24
CA GLU A 188 -12.91 -19.03 32.85
C GLU A 188 -13.78 -18.29 31.80
N ASN A 189 -13.63 -16.97 31.67
CA ASN A 189 -14.36 -16.13 30.72
C ASN A 189 -13.59 -15.88 29.43
N ALA A 190 -12.39 -16.46 29.24
CA ALA A 190 -11.52 -16.13 28.10
C ALA A 190 -12.19 -16.34 26.73
N VAL A 191 -13.07 -17.35 26.57
CA VAL A 191 -13.79 -17.54 25.30
C VAL A 191 -14.82 -16.41 25.07
N THR A 192 -15.51 -16.00 26.13
CA THR A 192 -16.46 -14.87 26.08
C THR A 192 -15.72 -13.56 25.80
N ASP A 193 -14.57 -13.33 26.44
CA ASP A 193 -13.73 -12.15 26.21
C ASP A 193 -13.18 -12.12 24.79
N LEU A 194 -12.80 -13.27 24.22
CA LEU A 194 -12.38 -13.40 22.82
C LEU A 194 -13.49 -12.97 21.86
N ILE A 195 -14.72 -13.44 22.09
CA ILE A 195 -15.88 -13.14 21.23
C ILE A 195 -16.30 -11.67 21.39
N GLY A 196 -16.23 -11.12 22.60
CA GLY A 196 -16.72 -9.78 22.90
C GLY A 196 -15.74 -8.66 22.53
N ASN A 197 -14.43 -8.89 22.64
CA ASN A 197 -13.42 -7.84 22.43
C ASN A 197 -12.76 -7.87 21.04
N PHE A 198 -12.96 -8.94 20.27
CA PHE A 198 -12.35 -9.13 18.96
C PHE A 198 -13.38 -9.46 17.88
N HIS A 199 -13.05 -9.11 16.64
CA HIS A 199 -13.82 -9.47 15.46
C HIS A 199 -12.92 -10.14 14.41
N TRP A 200 -13.51 -10.99 13.59
CA TRP A 200 -12.78 -11.79 12.60
C TRP A 200 -12.68 -11.05 11.28
N THR A 201 -11.47 -10.91 10.78
CA THR A 201 -11.18 -10.38 9.44
C THR A 201 -10.96 -11.50 8.42
N GLY A 202 -10.61 -12.70 8.89
CA GLY A 202 -10.56 -13.92 8.08
C GLY A 202 -10.89 -15.16 8.91
N GLY A 203 -11.76 -16.03 8.39
CA GLY A 203 -12.27 -17.21 9.11
C GLY A 203 -13.40 -16.86 10.09
N SER A 204 -13.62 -17.70 11.10
CA SER A 204 -14.63 -17.48 12.15
C SER A 204 -14.22 -18.07 13.50
N VAL A 205 -14.78 -17.54 14.59
CA VAL A 205 -14.55 -18.05 15.95
C VAL A 205 -14.86 -19.54 16.09
N ASN A 206 -15.85 -20.03 15.34
CA ASN A 206 -16.28 -21.42 15.37
C ASN A 206 -15.23 -22.36 14.76
N GLU A 207 -14.46 -21.89 13.77
CA GLU A 207 -13.37 -22.67 13.15
C GLU A 207 -12.16 -22.81 14.06
N LEU A 208 -11.98 -21.88 15.00
CA LEU A 208 -10.90 -21.89 16.00
C LEU A 208 -11.16 -22.82 17.18
N ASN A 209 -12.38 -23.39 17.28
CA ASN A 209 -12.83 -24.25 18.38
C ASN A 209 -12.25 -23.84 19.76
N PRO A 210 -12.53 -22.59 20.21
CA PRO A 210 -11.91 -22.04 21.41
C PRO A 210 -12.40 -22.75 22.66
N GLU A 211 -11.46 -23.16 23.52
CA GLU A 211 -11.74 -23.87 24.76
C GLU A 211 -10.87 -23.32 25.90
N VAL A 212 -11.45 -23.13 27.09
CA VAL A 212 -10.65 -22.85 28.29
C VAL A 212 -10.09 -24.18 28.82
N ALA A 213 -8.77 -24.33 28.76
CA ALA A 213 -8.07 -25.47 29.33
C ALA A 213 -7.41 -25.07 30.65
N ALA A 214 -7.40 -25.97 31.63
CA ALA A 214 -6.73 -25.75 32.91
C ALA A 214 -5.61 -26.78 33.12
N SER A 215 -4.43 -26.31 33.54
CA SER A 215 -3.30 -27.17 33.91
C SER A 215 -2.60 -26.58 35.14
N ASN A 216 -2.43 -27.39 36.20
CA ASN A 216 -1.66 -27.02 37.40
C ASN A 216 -1.93 -25.60 37.93
N SER A 217 -3.21 -25.24 38.14
CA SER A 217 -3.71 -23.95 38.63
C SER A 217 -3.63 -22.75 37.67
N THR A 218 -3.16 -22.93 36.43
CA THR A 218 -3.19 -21.88 35.40
C THR A 218 -4.23 -22.23 34.32
N GLN A 219 -5.02 -21.22 33.95
CA GLN A 219 -6.01 -21.31 32.88
C GLN A 219 -5.41 -20.74 31.59
N TYR A 220 -5.71 -21.37 30.47
CA TYR A 220 -5.23 -20.97 29.16
C TYR A 220 -6.37 -21.04 28.15
N LEU A 221 -6.38 -20.10 27.21
CA LEU A 221 -7.24 -20.18 26.03
C LEU A 221 -6.57 -21.08 24.99
N LYS A 222 -7.17 -22.22 24.73
CA LYS A 222 -6.73 -23.14 23.68
C LYS A 222 -7.52 -22.84 22.41
N LEU A 223 -6.80 -22.49 21.35
CA LEU A 223 -7.34 -22.36 20.00
C LEU A 223 -6.86 -23.54 19.16
N SER A 224 -7.74 -24.17 18.42
CA SER A 224 -7.45 -25.34 17.58
C SER A 224 -8.06 -25.13 16.20
N ILE A 225 -7.22 -25.14 15.17
CA ILE A 225 -7.65 -25.01 13.78
C ILE A 225 -7.35 -26.32 13.04
N ASN A 226 -8.32 -26.78 12.24
CA ASN A 226 -8.17 -28.03 11.47
C ASN A 226 -7.43 -27.79 10.15
N GLU A 227 -7.79 -26.75 9.39
CA GLU A 227 -7.13 -26.30 8.17
C GLU A 227 -7.33 -24.79 7.96
N GLY A 228 -6.39 -24.13 7.27
CA GLY A 228 -6.48 -22.70 6.93
C GLY A 228 -5.86 -21.75 7.96
N SER A 229 -6.16 -20.46 7.82
CA SER A 229 -5.74 -19.39 8.73
C SER A 229 -6.95 -18.65 9.26
N ASN A 230 -6.94 -18.35 10.55
CA ASN A 230 -7.94 -17.49 11.17
C ASN A 230 -7.26 -16.20 11.66
N THR A 231 -7.85 -15.07 11.31
CA THR A 231 -7.33 -13.74 11.64
C THR A 231 -8.44 -12.96 12.31
N PHE A 232 -8.13 -12.39 13.47
CA PHE A 232 -9.04 -11.55 14.22
C PHE A 232 -8.27 -10.36 14.78
N VAL A 233 -8.97 -9.25 14.97
CA VAL A 233 -8.43 -8.00 15.49
C VAL A 233 -9.36 -7.43 16.55
N THR A 234 -8.85 -6.54 17.39
CA THR A 234 -9.66 -5.82 18.38
C THR A 234 -10.59 -4.82 17.70
N HIS A 235 -11.68 -4.43 18.36
CA HIS A 235 -12.58 -3.39 17.86
C HIS A 235 -11.96 -1.99 17.80
N ASN A 236 -10.85 -1.78 18.51
CA ASN A 236 -10.19 -0.49 18.61
C ASN A 236 -8.87 -0.46 17.84
N ASN A 237 -8.57 0.69 17.23
CA ASN A 237 -7.30 0.98 16.58
C ASN A 237 -6.25 1.42 17.62
N TYR A 238 -5.01 0.96 17.46
CA TYR A 238 -3.92 1.27 18.38
C TYR A 238 -2.70 1.84 17.65
N GLN A 239 -2.00 2.78 18.30
CA GLN A 239 -0.72 3.32 17.84
C GLN A 239 0.38 3.02 18.87
N ASN A 240 1.62 2.75 18.41
CA ASN A 240 2.78 2.47 19.27
C ASN A 240 2.67 1.21 20.17
N VAL A 241 2.05 0.14 19.68
CA VAL A 241 1.89 -1.10 20.45
C VAL A 241 3.15 -1.98 20.39
N GLN A 242 3.63 -2.41 21.55
CA GLN A 242 4.57 -3.53 21.68
C GLN A 242 3.80 -4.77 22.13
N VAL A 243 3.92 -5.87 21.38
CA VAL A 243 3.29 -7.15 21.71
C VAL A 243 4.36 -8.10 22.24
N ASP A 244 4.32 -8.38 23.54
CA ASP A 244 5.17 -9.39 24.18
C ASP A 244 4.37 -10.68 24.37
N TYR A 245 4.68 -11.73 23.61
CA TYR A 245 4.07 -13.05 23.75
C TYR A 245 5.03 -13.99 24.49
N TYR A 246 4.56 -14.61 25.57
CA TYR A 246 5.30 -15.63 26.32
C TYR A 246 4.66 -17.00 26.03
N ILE A 247 5.37 -17.83 25.25
CA ILE A 247 4.97 -19.21 24.92
C ILE A 247 5.43 -20.15 26.03
#